data_AF-A0A2M8R648-F1
#
_entry.id   AF-A0A2M8R648-F1
#
_cell.length_a   1.000
_cell.length_b   1.000
_cell.length_c   1.000
_cell.angle_alpha   90.00
_cell.angle_beta   90.00
_cell.angle_gamma   90.00
#
_symmetry.space_group_name_H-M   'P 1'
#
loop_
_entity.id
_entity.type
_entity.pdbx_description
1 polymer ?
#
loop_
_entity_poly.entity_id
_entity_poly.type
_entity_poly.pdbx_seq_one_letter_code
_entity_poly.pdbx_strand_id
1 'polypeptide(L)'
;MKRRSLSAGLVGVLMALGGLDHQPFGGLPVMAEKAKADESGKESGEAGRTPSMPMARDPAVAVAEEYEAARRKGTREAFELFIARHGDDPLAEQARAELKRLSR
;
A
#
# COMPACT_ATOMS: atom_id res chain seq x y z
N MET A 1 41.84 -12.16 -0.38
CA MET A 1 41.82 -12.11 1.11
C MET A 1 40.49 -11.53 1.57
N LYS A 2 39.91 -12.15 2.60
CA LYS A 2 38.50 -12.11 3.04
C LYS A 2 38.20 -10.84 3.84
N ARG A 3 37.10 -10.12 3.56
CA ARG A 3 36.48 -9.20 4.52
C ARG A 3 35.02 -9.60 4.72
N ARG A 4 34.78 -10.26 5.85
CA ARG A 4 33.46 -10.59 6.39
C ARG A 4 33.05 -9.41 7.27
N SER A 5 31.88 -8.85 7.06
CA SER A 5 31.20 -8.05 8.08
C SER A 5 29.73 -8.46 8.09
N LEU A 6 29.39 -9.26 9.09
CA LEU A 6 28.02 -9.65 9.44
C LEU A 6 27.60 -8.65 10.53
N SER A 7 26.66 -7.75 10.24
CA SER A 7 26.02 -6.96 11.28
C SER A 7 24.65 -7.55 11.59
N ALA A 8 24.50 -7.92 12.85
CA ALA A 8 23.43 -8.72 13.41
C ALA A 8 22.08 -8.01 13.39
N GLY A 9 21.02 -8.79 13.12
CA GLY A 9 19.64 -8.37 13.27
C GLY A 9 19.31 -8.08 14.73
N LEU A 10 18.62 -6.96 14.95
CA LEU A 10 18.09 -6.61 16.25
C LEU A 10 16.64 -7.09 16.33
N VAL A 11 16.45 -8.05 17.24
CA VAL A 11 15.21 -8.72 17.61
C VAL A 11 14.16 -7.73 18.09
N GLY A 12 12.91 -7.98 17.70
CA GLY A 12 11.76 -7.13 17.98
C GLY A 12 11.33 -7.07 19.45
N VAL A 13 10.50 -6.07 19.72
CA VAL A 13 9.71 -5.94 20.95
C VAL A 13 8.25 -5.77 20.53
N LEU A 14 7.50 -6.87 20.69
CA LEU A 14 6.05 -6.94 20.66
C LEU A 14 5.55 -6.33 21.97
N MET A 15 4.86 -5.18 21.91
CA MET A 15 4.07 -4.68 23.05
C MET A 15 2.61 -5.02 22.82
N ALA A 16 2.13 -5.94 23.64
CA ALA A 16 0.74 -6.31 23.79
C ALA A 16 0.13 -5.59 25.01
N LEU A 17 -1.20 -5.42 24.97
CA LEU A 17 -2.13 -5.20 26.09
C LEU A 17 -2.24 -3.77 26.64
N GLY A 18 -3.32 -3.11 26.25
CA GLY A 18 -3.87 -1.95 26.95
C GLY A 18 -5.32 -1.67 26.57
N GLY A 19 -6.25 -2.10 27.43
CA GLY A 19 -7.54 -1.43 27.63
C GLY A 19 -8.71 -1.90 26.78
N LEU A 20 -9.33 -3.01 27.16
CA LEU A 20 -10.70 -3.35 26.77
C LEU A 20 -11.64 -2.94 27.92
N ASP A 21 -11.84 -1.64 28.10
CA ASP A 21 -12.73 -1.11 29.14
C ASP A 21 -13.64 -0.02 28.54
N HIS A 22 -14.74 -0.44 27.93
CA HIS A 22 -16.05 0.01 28.41
C HIS A 22 -17.17 -0.79 27.73
N GLN A 23 -17.63 -1.79 28.45
CA GLN A 23 -19.00 -2.27 28.33
C GLN A 23 -19.89 -1.30 29.13
N PRO A 24 -20.98 -0.80 28.54
CA PRO A 24 -22.24 -0.83 29.24
C PRO A 24 -23.21 -1.71 28.47
N PHE A 25 -23.29 -2.97 28.88
CA PHE A 25 -24.46 -3.79 28.68
C PHE A 25 -25.56 -3.19 29.55
N GLY A 26 -26.52 -2.52 28.92
CA GLY A 26 -27.59 -1.82 29.64
C GLY A 26 -28.56 -1.12 28.71
N GLY A 27 -29.30 -1.90 27.93
CA GLY A 27 -30.38 -1.37 27.09
C GLY A 27 -31.13 -2.51 26.43
N LEU A 28 -32.16 -3.03 27.10
CA LEU A 28 -33.16 -3.88 26.47
C LEU A 28 -33.70 -3.16 25.23
N PRO A 29 -33.75 -3.79 24.04
CA PRO A 29 -34.48 -3.19 22.93
C PRO A 29 -35.95 -3.18 23.34
N VAL A 30 -36.49 -1.98 23.55
CA VAL A 30 -37.94 -1.78 23.62
C VAL A 30 -38.47 -2.23 22.26
N MET A 31 -39.06 -3.42 22.24
CA MET A 31 -39.82 -3.95 21.12
C MET A 31 -41.12 -3.14 21.04
N ALA A 32 -41.03 -1.92 20.52
CA ALA A 32 -42.17 -1.12 20.14
C ALA A 32 -42.50 -1.42 18.68
N GLU A 33 -43.50 -2.30 18.54
CA GLU A 33 -44.66 -2.08 17.69
C GLU A 33 -44.43 -1.96 16.18
N LYS A 34 -44.96 -2.98 15.49
CA LYS A 34 -45.20 -3.04 14.05
C LYS A 34 -45.69 -1.72 13.45
N ALA A 35 -45.13 -1.36 12.29
CA ALA A 35 -45.91 -0.73 11.24
C ALA A 35 -45.39 -1.10 9.84
N LYS A 36 -46.26 -1.83 9.12
CA LYS A 36 -46.56 -1.86 7.68
C LYS A 36 -45.40 -1.79 6.66
N ALA A 37 -45.31 -2.86 5.87
CA ALA A 37 -44.75 -2.85 4.53
C ALA A 37 -45.51 -1.85 3.64
N ASP A 38 -44.75 -1.00 2.94
CA ASP A 38 -45.13 -0.44 1.65
C ASP A 38 -43.91 -0.56 0.73
N GLU A 39 -44.07 -1.32 -0.34
CA GLU A 39 -43.13 -1.45 -1.45
C GLU A 39 -43.41 -0.28 -2.40
N SER A 40 -42.63 0.80 -2.31
CA SER A 40 -42.60 1.80 -3.36
C SER A 40 -41.27 2.55 -3.38
N GLY A 41 -40.58 2.50 -4.53
CA GLY A 41 -39.45 3.38 -4.84
C GLY A 41 -38.09 2.70 -4.90
N LYS A 42 -37.87 1.83 -5.89
CA LYS A 42 -36.53 1.57 -6.41
C LYS A 42 -36.01 2.84 -7.10
N GLU A 43 -35.27 3.65 -6.37
CA GLU A 43 -34.17 4.46 -6.93
C GLU A 43 -32.96 4.30 -6.01
N SER A 44 -32.26 3.20 -6.25
CA SER A 44 -30.91 2.95 -5.79
C SER A 44 -29.98 4.03 -6.35
N GLY A 45 -29.55 4.96 -5.50
CA GLY A 45 -28.61 6.00 -5.91
C GLY A 45 -27.55 6.37 -4.88
N GLU A 46 -27.64 5.97 -3.61
CA GLU A 46 -26.62 6.36 -2.63
C GLU A 46 -26.50 5.36 -1.47
N ALA A 47 -26.23 4.10 -1.81
CA ALA A 47 -25.82 3.08 -0.85
C ALA A 47 -24.48 2.51 -1.31
N GLY A 48 -23.41 2.80 -0.56
CA GLY A 48 -22.13 2.11 -0.67
C GLY A 48 -21.46 2.20 -2.03
N ARG A 49 -20.85 3.36 -2.35
CA ARG A 49 -19.82 3.38 -3.39
C ARG A 49 -18.68 2.50 -2.88
N THR A 50 -18.66 1.24 -3.25
CA THR A 50 -17.47 0.42 -3.16
C THR A 50 -16.34 1.26 -3.77
N PRO A 51 -15.15 1.34 -3.14
CA PRO A 51 -14.05 2.06 -3.74
C PRO A 51 -13.82 1.42 -5.10
N SER A 52 -14.20 2.14 -6.16
CA SER A 52 -13.95 1.71 -7.53
C SER A 52 -12.45 1.69 -7.65
N MET A 53 -11.86 0.48 -7.59
CA MET A 53 -10.42 0.37 -7.71
C MET A 53 -10.00 1.04 -9.02
N PRO A 54 -8.93 1.84 -9.01
CA PRO A 54 -8.44 2.44 -10.23
C PRO A 54 -8.22 1.33 -11.25
N MET A 55 -8.69 1.54 -12.49
CA MET A 55 -8.44 0.59 -13.58
C MET A 55 -6.94 0.28 -13.63
N ALA A 56 -6.60 -0.99 -13.80
CA ALA A 56 -5.23 -1.41 -13.98
C ALA A 56 -4.65 -0.62 -15.17
N ARG A 57 -3.64 0.20 -14.89
CA ARG A 57 -2.93 0.96 -15.93
C ARG A 57 -2.13 -0.03 -16.80
N ASP A 58 -1.80 0.42 -18.00
CA ASP A 58 -0.87 -0.30 -18.86
C ASP A 58 0.45 -0.55 -18.08
N PRO A 59 0.94 -1.81 -18.05
CA PRO A 59 2.11 -2.16 -17.24
C PRO A 59 3.36 -1.40 -17.67
N ALA A 60 3.54 -1.14 -18.97
CA ALA A 60 4.70 -0.39 -19.45
C ALA A 60 4.65 1.07 -18.99
N VAL A 61 3.46 1.67 -18.95
CA VAL A 61 3.27 3.02 -18.40
C VAL A 61 3.60 3.06 -16.91
N ALA A 62 3.14 2.06 -16.14
CA ALA A 62 3.43 1.99 -14.71
C ALA A 62 4.94 1.89 -14.43
N VAL A 63 5.68 1.07 -15.19
CA VAL A 63 7.13 0.94 -15.07
C VAL A 63 7.84 2.25 -15.42
N ALA A 64 7.43 2.92 -16.50
CA ALA A 64 8.00 4.21 -16.89
C ALA A 64 7.77 5.29 -15.82
N GLU A 65 6.58 5.34 -15.20
CA GLU A 65 6.28 6.28 -14.11
C GLU A 65 7.15 6.00 -12.87
N GLU A 66 7.37 4.73 -12.53
CA GLU A 66 8.27 4.34 -11.43
C GLU A 66 9.73 4.73 -11.71
N TYR A 67 10.20 4.55 -12.94
CA TYR A 67 11.54 4.97 -13.34
C TYR A 67 11.71 6.49 -13.23
N GLU A 68 10.73 7.26 -13.72
CA GLU A 68 10.75 8.72 -13.59
C GLU A 68 10.64 9.17 -12.13
N ALA A 69 9.92 8.43 -11.28
CA ALA A 69 9.95 8.67 -9.83
C ALA A 69 11.33 8.43 -9.21
N ALA A 70 12.05 7.38 -9.64
CA ALA A 70 13.43 7.14 -9.23
C ALA A 70 14.39 8.24 -9.72
N ARG A 71 14.27 8.66 -10.98
CA ARG A 71 15.05 9.78 -11.55
C ARG A 71 14.82 11.10 -10.82
N ARG A 72 13.57 11.43 -10.51
CA ARG A 72 13.23 12.64 -9.75
C ARG A 72 13.84 12.63 -8.34
N LYS A 73 13.93 11.47 -7.70
CA LYS A 73 14.62 11.32 -6.42
C LYS A 73 16.13 11.45 -6.58
N GLY A 74 16.69 10.87 -7.63
CA GLY A 74 18.11 10.99 -7.98
C GLY A 74 19.06 10.37 -6.94
N THR A 75 18.57 9.46 -6.10
CA THR A 75 19.39 8.77 -5.08
C THR A 75 19.73 7.36 -5.51
N ARG A 76 20.83 6.83 -4.95
CA ARG A 76 21.30 5.48 -5.20
C ARG A 76 20.22 4.45 -4.86
N GLU A 77 19.61 4.62 -3.68
CA GLU A 77 18.59 3.73 -3.13
C GLU A 77 17.32 3.72 -4.00
N ALA A 78 16.96 4.84 -4.64
CA ALA A 78 15.80 4.91 -5.51
C ALA A 78 16.01 4.11 -6.81
N PHE A 79 17.20 4.21 -7.41
CA PHE A 79 17.54 3.42 -8.59
C PHE A 79 17.73 1.93 -8.27
N GLU A 80 18.34 1.58 -7.13
CA GLU A 80 18.44 0.18 -6.68
C GLU A 80 17.08 -0.46 -6.47
N LEU A 81 16.14 0.28 -5.87
CA LEU A 81 14.77 -0.21 -5.66
C LEU A 81 14.03 -0.43 -6.98
N PHE A 82 14.22 0.46 -7.97
CA PHE A 82 13.65 0.28 -9.30
C PHE A 82 14.20 -0.98 -9.97
N ILE A 83 15.53 -1.17 -9.95
CA ILE A 83 16.19 -2.36 -10.54
C ILE A 83 15.73 -3.65 -9.82
N ALA A 84 15.54 -3.62 -8.51
CA ALA A 84 15.08 -4.78 -7.75
C ALA A 84 13.65 -5.22 -8.12
N ARG A 85 12.81 -4.31 -8.62
CA ARG A 85 11.44 -4.59 -9.05
C ARG A 85 11.33 -4.93 -10.53
N HIS A 86 12.06 -4.18 -11.37
CA HIS A 86 11.91 -4.17 -12.82
C HIS A 86 13.21 -4.54 -13.52
N GLY A 87 14.00 -5.45 -12.94
CA GLY A 87 15.38 -5.72 -13.37
C GLY A 87 15.55 -6.26 -14.80
N ASP A 88 14.49 -6.86 -15.36
CA ASP A 88 14.44 -7.38 -16.73
C ASP A 88 13.89 -6.35 -17.74
N ASP A 89 13.40 -5.20 -17.27
CA ASP A 89 12.86 -4.14 -18.13
C ASP A 89 14.00 -3.36 -18.82
N PRO A 90 13.85 -2.93 -20.09
CA PRO A 90 14.85 -2.12 -20.77
C PRO A 90 15.26 -0.84 -20.03
N LEU A 91 14.36 -0.24 -19.22
CA LEU A 91 14.69 0.93 -18.39
C LEU A 91 15.64 0.60 -17.23
N ALA A 92 15.77 -0.67 -16.84
CA ALA A 92 16.70 -1.08 -15.79
C ALA A 92 18.16 -0.82 -16.18
N GLU A 93 18.50 -0.94 -17.47
CA GLU A 93 19.84 -0.62 -17.95
C GLU A 93 20.16 0.88 -17.83
N GLN A 94 19.15 1.74 -18.03
CA GLN A 94 19.30 3.17 -17.80
C GLN A 94 19.46 3.47 -16.29
N ALA A 95 18.66 2.83 -15.44
CA ALA A 95 18.80 2.96 -13.98
C ALA A 95 20.18 2.50 -13.48
N ARG A 96 20.75 1.43 -14.05
CA ARG A 96 22.12 0.97 -13.74
C ARG A 96 23.18 1.99 -14.17
N ALA A 97 22.98 2.67 -15.30
CA ALA A 97 23.88 3.72 -15.75
C ALA A 97 23.86 4.94 -14.81
N GLU A 98 22.67 5.35 -14.37
CA GLU A 98 22.50 6.41 -13.37
C GLU A 98 23.14 6.04 -12.02
N LEU A 99 22.96 4.80 -11.59
CA LEU A 99 23.59 4.30 -10.36
C LEU A 99 25.12 4.40 -10.40
N LYS A 100 25.74 4.04 -11.53
CA LYS A 100 27.19 4.18 -11.74
C LYS A 100 27.62 5.64 -11.67
N ARG A 101 26.82 6.57 -12.22
CA ARG A 101 27.09 8.01 -12.19
C ARG A 101 27.10 8.56 -10.76
N LEU A 102 26.18 8.11 -9.91
CA LEU A 102 26.11 8.52 -8.50
C LEU A 102 27.23 7.93 -7.62
N SER A 103 27.81 6.80 -8.04
CA SER A 103 28.89 6.14 -7.29
C SER A 103 30.29 6.73 -7.52
N ARG A 104 30.41 7.67 -8.46
CA ARG A 104 31.66 8.32 -8.86
C ARG A 104 31.93 9.56 -8.03
#